data_AF-A0A836Q3L9-F1
#
_entry.id   AF-A0A836Q3L9-F1
#
_cell.length_a   1.000
_cell.length_b   1.000
_cell.length_c   1.000
_cell.angle_alpha   90.00
_cell.angle_beta   90.00
_cell.angle_gamma   90.00
#
_symmetry.space_group_name_H-M   'P 1'
#
loop_
_entity.id
_entity.type
_entity.pdbx_description
1 polymer ?
#
loop_
_entity_poly.entity_id
_entity_poly.type
_entity_poly.pdbx_seq_one_letter_code
_entity_poly.pdbx_strand_id
1 'polypeptide(L)'
;MLRQILSLALVAAVSFSAATSPVFAGVSAVGEIKNTPKDHPGLVLDQFYLGCLSHASYLIGDPVSKTAVVVDPQRDISQYVEEAKKQGLKITHVFLTHVHADFVAGHLELQRKVGAKICLGSKTKASFPFTRMTEGDVVDLGNVQLKVLETPGHTPEAISLLVYNSKVNKDKPYAVLTGDCLFIGDVGRPDLLASQGVTAQELACLLYDSTREKLMKLPDETLVYPAHGAGSLCGKNLSTETVSSIGQEKKTNYALKSMPKEEFIALITADQPKTPQYFGYDANYNLSQHKTLDEVLEKSLKPLTVDEAIQQRNAGAHLLDGRESDDFAKRHVVDAISIPMKGHYATWAGTFLDHNKPVVIIADAGKEREAAMRLGRIGFDNVVGYVKDGIAAFEKRDDLVVSNVRATPETLSAQMKSEKPPMVVDVRNDAEWNSANIEGSVHMPLISLLDRVDSLPRDRELVILCATGNRSSTAASLLSQRGVTRVTDLAGGIEAWQKQHLPVKQAVSCTKNSEVMAPRDENTSKRDAKTSN
;
A
#
# COMPACT_ATOMS: atom_id res chain seq x y z
N MET A 1 -7.77 -75.21 3.73
CA MET A 1 -8.32 -73.91 3.27
C MET A 1 -7.34 -72.83 3.72
N LEU A 2 -6.19 -72.68 3.06
CA LEU A 2 -5.87 -71.71 1.99
C LEU A 2 -6.08 -70.25 2.46
N ARG A 3 -5.05 -69.50 2.89
CA ARG A 3 -3.91 -68.83 2.17
C ARG A 3 -4.32 -67.65 1.27
N GLN A 4 -3.68 -66.50 1.56
CA GLN A 4 -3.07 -65.48 0.68
C GLN A 4 -3.94 -64.83 -0.42
N ILE A 5 -3.86 -63.51 -0.63
CA ILE A 5 -3.02 -62.87 -1.68
C ILE A 5 -2.99 -61.34 -1.37
N LEU A 6 -1.89 -60.80 -0.83
CA LEU A 6 -0.96 -59.84 -1.47
C LEU A 6 -1.35 -59.23 -2.83
N SER A 7 -1.39 -57.89 -2.91
CA SER A 7 -0.97 -57.16 -4.13
C SER A 7 -0.48 -55.75 -3.77
N LEU A 8 0.82 -55.57 -3.95
CA LEU A 8 1.60 -54.33 -3.95
C LEU A 8 1.09 -53.37 -5.05
N ALA A 9 1.00 -52.08 -4.75
CA ALA A 9 1.18 -51.03 -5.75
C ALA A 9 1.87 -49.82 -5.12
N LEU A 10 3.17 -49.79 -5.34
CA LEU A 10 4.11 -48.70 -5.13
C LEU A 10 3.62 -47.47 -5.95
N VAL A 11 3.20 -46.38 -5.29
CA VAL A 11 3.07 -45.08 -5.96
C VAL A 11 4.27 -44.25 -5.57
N ALA A 12 5.16 -44.09 -6.55
CA ALA A 12 6.32 -43.23 -6.48
C ALA A 12 5.91 -41.80 -6.11
N ALA A 13 6.56 -41.25 -5.08
CA ALA A 13 6.55 -39.84 -4.78
C ALA A 13 7.19 -39.10 -5.95
N VAL A 14 6.36 -38.48 -6.81
CA VAL A 14 6.81 -37.41 -7.69
C VAL A 14 6.67 -36.12 -6.89
N SER A 15 7.78 -35.69 -6.31
CA SER A 15 7.95 -34.36 -5.73
C SER A 15 7.81 -33.30 -6.82
N PHE A 16 6.60 -32.76 -6.97
CA PHE A 16 6.39 -31.50 -7.67
C PHE A 16 6.78 -30.36 -6.73
N SER A 17 7.96 -29.80 -6.96
CA SER A 17 8.33 -28.47 -6.50
C SER A 17 7.44 -27.46 -7.22
N ALA A 18 6.29 -27.15 -6.63
CA ALA A 18 5.52 -25.97 -7.01
C ALA A 18 6.24 -24.76 -6.39
N ALA A 19 7.05 -24.08 -7.20
CA ALA A 19 7.47 -22.72 -6.90
C ALA A 19 6.22 -21.85 -6.84
N THR A 20 5.68 -21.65 -5.63
CA THR A 20 4.62 -20.70 -5.38
C THR A 20 5.19 -19.30 -5.55
N SER A 21 4.83 -18.63 -6.65
CA SER A 21 5.00 -17.18 -6.78
C SER A 21 4.30 -16.48 -5.60
N PRO A 22 4.91 -15.46 -4.98
CA PRO A 22 4.27 -14.73 -3.90
C PRO A 22 3.29 -13.74 -4.53
N VAL A 23 2.05 -14.19 -4.78
CA VAL A 23 0.96 -13.31 -5.19
C VAL A 23 0.13 -13.02 -3.94
N PHE A 24 0.31 -11.80 -3.43
CA PHE A 24 -0.48 -11.10 -2.40
C PHE A 24 -1.31 -11.99 -1.46
N ALA A 25 -0.67 -12.42 -0.36
CA ALA A 25 -1.39 -12.85 0.83
C ALA A 25 -2.24 -11.67 1.37
N GLY A 26 -3.44 -11.97 1.87
CA GLY A 26 -4.48 -10.99 2.18
C GLY A 26 -4.01 -9.80 3.02
N VAL A 27 -4.42 -8.60 2.60
CA VAL A 27 -4.18 -7.34 3.31
C VAL A 27 -4.88 -7.37 4.68
N SER A 28 -4.11 -7.52 5.76
CA SER A 28 -4.64 -7.51 7.12
C SER A 28 -5.17 -6.11 7.50
N ALA A 29 -6.35 -6.07 8.12
CA ALA A 29 -6.94 -4.86 8.70
C ALA A 29 -6.32 -4.48 10.06
N VAL A 30 -5.64 -5.43 10.69
CA VAL A 30 -4.94 -5.32 11.99
C VAL A 30 -3.44 -5.31 11.73
N GLY A 31 -2.71 -4.42 12.39
CA GLY A 31 -1.26 -4.33 12.24
C GLY A 31 -0.56 -5.62 12.65
N GLU A 32 0.41 -6.08 11.84
CA GLU A 32 1.33 -7.14 12.28
C GLU A 32 2.46 -6.52 13.10
N ILE A 33 2.78 -7.14 14.25
CA ILE A 33 3.91 -6.72 15.08
C ILE A 33 5.08 -7.67 14.83
N LYS A 34 6.17 -7.15 14.28
CA LYS A 34 7.45 -7.85 14.17
C LYS A 34 8.37 -7.33 15.28
N ASN A 35 8.54 -8.15 16.31
CA ASN A 35 9.38 -7.82 17.46
C ASN A 35 10.86 -7.88 17.12
N THR A 36 11.67 -7.19 17.92
CA THR A 36 13.13 -7.13 17.75
C THR A 36 13.78 -8.51 17.60
N PRO A 37 14.70 -8.68 16.66
CA PRO A 37 15.59 -9.84 16.61
C PRO A 37 16.30 -10.07 17.96
N LYS A 38 16.42 -11.34 18.39
CA LYS A 38 16.92 -11.73 19.73
C LYS A 38 18.42 -11.43 19.97
N ASP A 39 19.12 -10.91 18.97
CA ASP A 39 20.57 -10.69 18.94
C ASP A 39 21.01 -9.30 19.45
N HIS A 40 20.08 -8.40 19.81
CA HIS A 40 20.39 -7.08 20.37
C HIS A 40 19.87 -6.90 21.82
N PRO A 41 20.65 -7.30 22.85
CA PRO A 41 20.22 -7.15 24.23
C PRO A 41 20.07 -5.67 24.60
N GLY A 42 18.98 -5.34 25.31
CA GLY A 42 18.72 -4.00 25.81
C GLY A 42 18.22 -2.98 24.78
N LEU A 43 17.74 -3.45 23.62
CA LEU A 43 17.00 -2.65 22.65
C LEU A 43 15.62 -3.28 22.44
N VAL A 44 14.59 -2.45 22.47
CA VAL A 44 13.28 -2.74 21.88
C VAL A 44 13.18 -1.93 20.59
N LEU A 45 12.85 -2.60 19.51
CA LEU A 45 12.54 -2.09 18.18
C LEU A 45 11.46 -3.02 17.62
N ASP A 46 10.22 -2.61 17.79
CA ASP A 46 9.06 -3.34 17.29
C ASP A 46 8.50 -2.60 16.08
N GLN A 47 8.32 -3.31 14.98
CA GLN A 47 7.72 -2.80 13.76
C GLN A 47 6.24 -3.18 13.73
N PHE A 48 5.37 -2.19 13.54
CA PHE A 48 3.94 -2.33 13.35
C PHE A 48 3.61 -2.04 11.90
N TYR A 49 3.07 -3.01 11.17
CA TYR A 49 2.78 -2.88 9.75
C TYR A 49 1.28 -2.90 9.47
N LEU A 50 0.74 -1.80 8.96
CA LEU A 50 -0.66 -1.69 8.55
C LEU A 50 -0.79 -1.99 7.05
N GLY A 51 -1.21 -3.22 6.73
CA GLY A 51 -1.28 -3.69 5.35
C GLY A 51 -2.15 -2.83 4.43
N CYS A 52 -3.28 -2.29 4.91
CA CYS A 52 -4.21 -1.57 4.02
C CYS A 52 -3.69 -0.21 3.52
N LEU A 53 -2.68 0.36 4.19
CA LEU A 53 -1.98 1.57 3.78
C LEU A 53 -0.51 1.28 3.41
N SER A 54 -0.10 0.01 3.50
CA SER A 54 1.29 -0.42 3.31
C SER A 54 2.29 0.38 4.18
N HIS A 55 1.86 0.77 5.37
CA HIS A 55 2.54 1.70 6.27
C HIS A 55 3.20 0.97 7.45
N ALA A 56 4.45 1.32 7.73
CA ALA A 56 5.24 0.82 8.83
C ALA A 56 5.50 1.91 9.87
N SER A 57 5.33 1.55 11.13
CA SER A 57 5.55 2.42 12.28
C SER A 57 6.30 1.67 13.36
N TYR A 58 6.95 2.38 14.29
CA TYR A 58 7.97 1.76 15.14
C TYR A 58 7.85 2.18 16.59
N LEU A 59 7.93 1.21 17.51
CA LEU A 59 8.17 1.45 18.94
C LEU A 59 9.64 1.13 19.23
N ILE A 60 10.40 2.13 19.69
CA ILE A 60 11.82 1.97 20.03
C ILE A 60 12.01 2.32 21.49
N GLY A 61 12.70 1.47 22.27
CA GLY A 61 12.88 1.72 23.70
C GLY A 61 14.08 1.04 24.32
N ASP A 62 14.46 1.53 25.50
CA ASP A 62 15.43 0.91 26.38
C ASP A 62 14.72 0.25 27.58
N PRO A 63 14.74 -1.08 27.69
CA PRO A 63 14.17 -1.80 28.83
C PRO A 63 14.76 -1.41 30.20
N VAL A 64 15.99 -0.88 30.25
CA VAL A 64 16.65 -0.49 31.50
C VAL A 64 16.10 0.83 32.04
N SER A 65 16.09 1.88 31.21
CA SER A 65 15.52 3.17 31.58
C SER A 65 13.98 3.16 31.58
N LYS A 66 13.38 2.16 30.92
CA LYS A 66 11.94 2.03 30.67
C LYS A 66 11.37 3.17 29.84
N THR A 67 12.19 3.80 29.01
CA THR A 67 11.74 4.89 28.12
C THR A 67 11.66 4.40 26.67
N ALA A 68 10.66 4.91 25.96
CA ALA A 68 10.42 4.58 24.58
C ALA A 68 9.99 5.81 23.77
N VAL A 69 10.11 5.68 22.45
CA VAL A 69 9.61 6.59 21.44
C VAL A 69 8.78 5.82 20.42
N VAL A 70 7.80 6.50 19.83
CA VAL A 70 7.07 5.98 18.67
C VAL A 70 7.43 6.80 17.45
N VAL A 71 7.68 6.15 16.31
CA VAL A 71 8.01 6.80 15.04
C VAL A 71 6.91 6.49 14.03
N ASP A 72 6.41 7.54 13.39
CA ASP A 72 5.35 7.50 12.37
C ASP A 72 4.08 6.74 12.84
N PRO A 73 3.48 7.05 14.00
CA PRO A 73 2.31 6.32 14.47
C PRO A 73 1.11 6.44 13.54
N GLN A 74 0.36 5.34 13.39
CA GLN A 74 -1.02 5.34 12.90
C GLN A 74 -1.91 6.18 13.83
N ARG A 75 -3.04 6.71 13.31
CA ARG A 75 -4.01 7.47 14.12
C ARG A 75 -4.58 6.65 15.28
N ASP A 76 -4.86 5.38 15.07
CA ASP A 76 -5.26 4.46 16.13
C ASP A 76 -4.04 3.97 16.92
N ILE A 77 -3.85 4.56 18.10
CA ILE A 77 -2.61 4.42 18.87
C ILE A 77 -2.59 3.27 19.88
N SER A 78 -3.70 2.53 20.04
CA SER A 78 -3.86 1.53 21.11
C SER A 78 -2.75 0.48 21.08
N GLN A 79 -2.38 0.00 19.89
CA GLN A 79 -1.31 -1.00 19.72
C GLN A 79 0.04 -0.56 20.30
N TYR A 80 0.40 0.72 20.17
CA TYR A 80 1.66 1.24 20.72
C TYR A 80 1.60 1.35 22.24
N VAL A 81 0.48 1.87 22.77
CA VAL A 81 0.28 2.07 24.20
C VAL A 81 0.21 0.73 24.94
N GLU A 82 -0.48 -0.25 24.37
CA GLU A 82 -0.63 -1.59 24.93
C GLU A 82 0.70 -2.36 24.89
N GLU A 83 1.43 -2.31 23.77
CA GLU A 83 2.72 -3.00 23.67
C GLU A 83 3.78 -2.37 24.58
N ALA A 84 3.84 -1.02 24.63
CA ALA A 84 4.72 -0.33 25.58
C ALA A 84 4.40 -0.72 27.04
N LYS A 85 3.11 -0.76 27.41
CA LYS A 85 2.67 -1.19 28.75
C LYS A 85 3.07 -2.63 29.05
N LYS A 86 2.87 -3.55 28.10
CA LYS A 86 3.22 -4.98 28.21
C LYS A 86 4.73 -5.16 28.44
N GLN A 87 5.55 -4.32 27.82
CA GLN A 87 7.00 -4.32 27.99
C GLN A 87 7.50 -3.45 29.16
N GLY A 88 6.60 -2.81 29.90
CA GLY A 88 6.95 -1.94 31.03
C GLY A 88 7.65 -0.64 30.62
N LEU A 89 7.46 -0.19 29.38
CA LEU A 89 8.01 1.03 28.80
C LEU A 89 7.03 2.21 28.92
N LYS A 90 7.58 3.41 29.02
CA LYS A 90 6.86 4.68 28.93
C LYS A 90 7.21 5.40 27.65
N ILE A 91 6.22 5.67 26.81
CA ILE A 91 6.36 6.48 25.61
C ILE A 91 6.56 7.94 26.03
N THR A 92 7.68 8.55 25.62
CA THR A 92 8.08 9.92 26.01
C THR A 92 8.14 10.88 24.84
N HIS A 93 8.41 10.37 23.64
CA HIS A 93 8.47 11.15 22.40
C HIS A 93 7.71 10.43 21.29
N VAL A 94 7.19 11.22 20.37
CA VAL A 94 6.64 10.75 19.10
C VAL A 94 7.31 11.53 17.98
N PHE A 95 7.89 10.81 17.03
CA PHE A 95 8.50 11.38 15.84
C PHE A 95 7.58 11.20 14.65
N LEU A 96 7.47 12.22 13.80
CA LEU A 96 7.18 11.99 12.39
C LEU A 96 8.46 12.20 11.60
N THR A 97 8.82 11.23 10.76
CA THR A 97 9.95 11.36 9.83
C THR A 97 9.71 12.47 8.82
N HIS A 98 8.45 12.68 8.44
CA HIS A 98 8.00 13.73 7.53
C HIS A 98 6.52 14.03 7.76
N VAL A 99 5.99 15.07 7.11
CA VAL A 99 4.54 15.29 7.06
C VAL A 99 3.91 14.27 6.11
N HIS A 100 3.32 13.22 6.68
CA HIS A 100 2.63 12.16 5.93
C HIS A 100 1.47 12.74 5.13
N ALA A 101 1.30 12.26 3.91
CA ALA A 101 0.25 12.69 3.00
C ALA A 101 -0.83 11.62 2.81
N ASP A 102 -0.56 10.35 3.07
CA ASP A 102 -1.44 9.24 2.71
C ASP A 102 -2.29 8.70 3.88
N PHE A 103 -2.04 9.22 5.09
CA PHE A 103 -2.82 8.98 6.31
C PHE A 103 -2.67 10.10 7.33
N VAL A 104 -3.55 10.11 8.33
CA VAL A 104 -3.48 10.98 9.50
C VAL A 104 -2.63 10.33 10.59
N ALA A 105 -1.54 10.97 10.98
CA ALA A 105 -0.59 10.42 11.94
C ALA A 105 -1.04 10.60 13.40
N GLY A 106 -0.81 9.59 14.24
CA GLY A 106 -1.20 9.54 15.66
C GLY A 106 -0.37 10.39 16.62
N HIS A 107 0.37 11.39 16.13
CA HIS A 107 1.23 12.24 16.95
C HIS A 107 0.45 13.09 17.98
N LEU A 108 -0.66 13.71 17.57
CA LEU A 108 -1.56 14.42 18.51
C LEU A 108 -2.27 13.45 19.46
N GLU A 109 -2.58 12.25 18.99
CA GLU A 109 -3.23 11.20 19.79
C GLU A 109 -2.31 10.76 20.95
N LEU A 110 -1.04 10.46 20.65
CA LEU A 110 -0.03 10.09 21.66
C LEU A 110 0.28 11.27 22.60
N GLN A 111 0.36 12.50 22.08
CA GLN A 111 0.55 13.67 22.92
C GLN A 111 -0.58 13.77 23.96
N ARG A 112 -1.85 13.67 23.54
CA ARG A 112 -3.00 13.77 24.44
C ARG A 112 -3.13 12.59 25.39
N LYS A 113 -2.85 11.37 24.93
CA LYS A 113 -3.05 10.15 25.71
C LYS A 113 -1.95 9.91 26.75
N VAL A 114 -0.69 10.14 26.39
CA VAL A 114 0.47 9.78 27.23
C VAL A 114 1.43 10.93 27.49
N GLY A 115 1.16 12.14 26.97
CA GLY A 115 2.01 13.30 27.16
C GLY A 115 3.30 13.26 26.34
N ALA A 116 3.33 12.49 25.24
CA ALA A 116 4.50 12.38 24.37
C ALA A 116 4.86 13.74 23.76
N LYS A 117 6.15 14.08 23.73
CA LYS A 117 6.65 15.25 23.01
C LYS A 117 6.68 14.95 21.52
N ILE A 118 6.04 15.80 20.72
CA ILE A 118 6.04 15.69 19.27
C ILE A 118 7.37 16.22 18.73
N CYS A 119 8.05 15.45 17.89
CA CYS A 119 9.35 15.76 17.30
C CYS A 119 9.22 15.72 15.77
N LEU A 120 9.55 16.83 15.11
CA LEU A 120 9.43 16.98 13.65
C LEU A 120 10.67 17.70 13.11
N GLY A 121 10.97 17.51 11.82
CA GLY A 121 12.07 18.21 11.15
C GLY A 121 11.95 19.73 11.27
N SER A 122 13.10 20.40 11.36
CA SER A 122 13.23 21.82 11.69
C SER A 122 12.43 22.77 10.79
N LYS A 123 12.26 22.39 9.52
CA LYS A 123 11.54 23.17 8.48
C LYS A 123 10.01 23.02 8.55
N THR A 124 9.49 22.16 9.42
CA THR A 124 8.04 21.95 9.58
C THR A 124 7.34 23.22 10.05
N LYS A 125 6.14 23.46 9.50
CA LYS A 125 5.25 24.56 9.85
C LYS A 125 3.89 24.02 10.30
N ALA A 126 3.81 23.64 11.57
CA ALA A 126 2.58 23.16 12.20
C ALA A 126 1.91 24.24 13.05
N SER A 127 0.58 24.13 13.20
CA SER A 127 -0.24 25.01 14.06
C SER A 127 -0.18 24.64 15.56
N PHE A 128 0.58 23.61 15.91
CA PHE A 128 0.73 23.09 17.27
C PHE A 128 2.19 23.12 17.73
N PRO A 129 2.46 23.12 19.04
CA PRO A 129 3.82 23.09 19.56
C PRO A 129 4.48 21.73 19.32
N PHE A 130 5.74 21.74 18.87
CA PHE A 130 6.57 20.56 18.68
C PHE A 130 8.05 20.89 18.91
N THR A 131 8.86 19.88 19.18
CA THR A 131 10.32 19.96 19.25
C THR A 131 10.88 19.97 17.83
N ARG A 132 11.54 21.06 17.45
CA ARG A 132 12.24 21.17 16.16
C ARG A 132 13.50 20.34 16.19
N MET A 133 13.57 19.35 15.30
CA MET A 133 14.71 18.46 15.17
C MET A 133 15.60 18.90 14.00
N THR A 134 16.89 19.06 14.25
CA THR A 134 17.93 19.45 13.30
C THR A 134 18.98 18.35 13.16
N GLU A 135 19.83 18.46 12.14
CA GLU A 135 20.92 17.53 11.89
C GLU A 135 21.77 17.29 13.15
N GLY A 136 21.90 16.03 13.54
CA GLY A 136 22.73 15.62 14.66
C GLY A 136 22.09 15.72 16.05
N ASP A 137 20.87 16.25 16.18
CA ASP A 137 20.14 16.22 17.46
C ASP A 137 19.97 14.78 17.96
N VAL A 138 20.07 14.61 19.28
CA VAL A 138 20.00 13.30 19.95
C VAL A 138 18.87 13.26 20.96
N VAL A 139 18.08 12.18 20.91
CA VAL A 139 17.17 11.77 21.98
C VAL A 139 17.76 10.56 22.67
N ASP A 140 18.14 10.74 23.94
CA ASP A 140 18.74 9.72 24.79
C ASP A 140 17.67 8.98 25.59
N LEU A 141 17.59 7.66 25.40
CA LEU A 141 16.73 6.75 26.15
C LEU A 141 17.53 5.91 27.15
N GLY A 142 18.81 6.21 27.40
CA GLY A 142 19.71 5.41 28.22
C GLY A 142 20.70 4.63 27.35
N ASN A 143 20.53 3.31 27.24
CA ASN A 143 21.39 2.50 26.37
C ASN A 143 21.05 2.63 24.87
N VAL A 144 19.85 3.13 24.58
CA VAL A 144 19.37 3.38 23.23
C VAL A 144 19.38 4.87 22.97
N GLN A 145 19.94 5.29 21.84
CA GLN A 145 19.95 6.70 21.42
C GLN A 145 19.43 6.82 20.00
N LEU A 146 18.59 7.83 19.76
CA LEU A 146 18.15 8.21 18.44
C LEU A 146 18.86 9.48 18.02
N LYS A 147 19.56 9.45 16.88
CA LYS A 147 20.23 10.62 16.30
C LYS A 147 19.57 11.00 14.99
N VAL A 148 19.28 12.29 14.83
CA VAL A 148 18.61 12.84 13.66
C VAL A 148 19.59 13.02 12.51
N LEU A 149 19.19 12.60 11.31
CA LEU A 149 19.78 12.99 10.04
C LEU A 149 18.73 13.76 9.25
N GLU A 150 19.03 14.97 8.77
CA GLU A 150 18.12 15.64 7.84
C GLU A 150 18.23 14.95 6.47
N THR A 151 17.13 14.41 5.97
CA THR A 151 17.10 13.68 4.70
C THR A 151 15.99 14.20 3.81
N PRO A 152 16.03 15.49 3.42
CA PRO A 152 15.03 16.07 2.55
C PRO A 152 15.06 15.40 1.18
N GLY A 153 13.89 15.32 0.55
CA GLY A 153 13.77 14.75 -0.78
C GLY A 153 12.36 14.31 -1.10
N HIS A 154 11.77 13.48 -0.25
CA HIS A 154 10.33 13.20 -0.33
C HIS A 154 9.51 14.43 0.06
N THR A 155 9.87 15.03 1.19
CA THR A 155 9.40 16.35 1.65
C THR A 155 10.61 17.21 2.05
N PRO A 156 10.48 18.55 2.08
CA PRO A 156 11.60 19.44 2.41
C PRO A 156 12.04 19.38 3.88
N GLU A 157 11.17 18.96 4.79
CA GLU A 157 11.41 18.83 6.22
C GLU A 157 11.79 17.41 6.67
N ALA A 158 11.83 16.44 5.75
CA ALA A 158 12.05 15.03 6.08
C ALA A 158 13.36 14.79 6.85
N ILE A 159 13.28 13.92 7.85
CA ILE A 159 14.39 13.43 8.67
C ILE A 159 14.39 11.90 8.69
N SER A 160 15.58 11.33 8.83
CA SER A 160 15.81 9.93 9.18
C SER A 160 16.32 9.83 10.61
N LEU A 161 16.08 8.71 11.28
CA LEU A 161 16.50 8.47 12.67
C LEU A 161 17.48 7.30 12.73
N LEU A 162 18.73 7.58 13.10
CA LEU A 162 19.72 6.56 13.42
C LEU A 162 19.46 6.02 14.83
N VAL A 163 19.40 4.70 14.97
CA VAL A 163 19.23 4.01 16.25
C VAL A 163 20.57 3.42 16.66
N TYR A 164 21.08 3.87 17.80
CA TYR A 164 22.29 3.34 18.42
C TYR A 164 21.92 2.46 19.62
N ASN A 165 22.64 1.35 19.80
CA ASN A 165 22.56 0.53 21.00
C ASN A 165 23.97 0.44 21.62
N SER A 166 24.19 1.23 22.68
CA SER A 166 25.50 1.37 23.33
C SER A 166 26.00 0.07 23.96
N LYS A 167 25.13 -0.91 24.22
CA LYS A 167 25.53 -2.25 24.69
C LYS A 167 26.19 -3.11 23.62
N VAL A 168 25.95 -2.79 22.34
CA VAL A 168 26.53 -3.52 21.21
C VAL A 168 27.62 -2.69 20.55
N ASN A 169 27.30 -1.46 20.15
CA ASN A 169 28.28 -0.53 19.59
C ASN A 169 27.79 0.91 19.77
N LYS A 170 28.60 1.74 20.42
CA LYS A 170 28.28 3.15 20.65
C LYS A 170 28.59 4.06 19.45
N ASP A 171 29.50 3.63 18.57
CA ASP A 171 30.05 4.44 17.48
C ASP A 171 29.38 4.13 16.12
N LYS A 172 28.73 2.97 16.00
CA LYS A 172 28.00 2.55 14.81
C LYS A 172 26.49 2.45 15.07
N PRO A 173 25.64 3.01 14.20
CA PRO A 173 24.21 2.80 14.30
C PRO A 173 23.87 1.33 14.03
N TYR A 174 22.89 0.81 14.76
CA TYR A 174 22.29 -0.50 14.50
C TYR A 174 21.35 -0.43 13.30
N ALA A 175 20.53 0.62 13.26
CA ALA A 175 19.48 0.78 12.27
C ALA A 175 19.30 2.26 11.89
N VAL A 176 18.67 2.49 10.74
CA VAL A 176 18.17 3.78 10.31
C VAL A 176 16.70 3.65 9.93
N LEU A 177 15.85 4.49 10.55
CA LEU A 177 14.47 4.67 10.14
C LEU A 177 14.46 5.77 9.08
N THR A 178 14.18 5.41 7.84
CA THR A 178 14.39 6.27 6.68
C THR A 178 13.17 7.08 6.27
N GLY A 179 12.04 6.90 6.97
CA GLY A 179 10.75 7.45 6.55
C GLY A 179 10.48 7.07 5.09
N ASP A 180 10.10 8.07 4.30
CA ASP A 180 9.91 7.94 2.87
C ASP A 180 11.12 8.45 2.05
N CYS A 181 12.29 8.69 2.67
CA CYS A 181 13.48 9.05 1.90
C CYS A 181 14.06 7.86 1.13
N LEU A 182 14.17 6.69 1.76
CA LEU A 182 14.72 5.48 1.17
C LEU A 182 13.80 4.31 1.51
N PHE A 183 13.39 3.58 0.48
CA PHE A 183 12.63 2.35 0.59
C PHE A 183 13.49 1.14 0.26
N ILE A 184 12.92 -0.06 0.46
CA ILE A 184 13.56 -1.31 0.03
C ILE A 184 13.34 -1.46 -1.47
N GLY A 185 14.39 -1.25 -2.25
CA GLY A 185 14.39 -1.31 -3.71
C GLY A 185 13.98 -0.02 -4.44
N ASP A 186 13.65 1.05 -3.71
CA ASP A 186 13.24 2.34 -4.30
C ASP A 186 13.55 3.54 -3.37
N VAL A 187 13.14 4.74 -3.75
CA VAL A 187 13.20 5.99 -2.95
C VAL A 187 11.85 6.71 -2.98
N GLY A 188 11.65 7.67 -2.07
CA GLY A 188 10.46 8.53 -2.05
C GLY A 188 10.24 9.28 -3.34
N ARG A 189 8.98 9.39 -3.76
CA ARG A 189 8.62 10.29 -4.85
C ARG A 189 8.78 11.76 -4.44
N PRO A 190 9.32 12.64 -5.31
CA PRO A 190 9.59 14.04 -4.98
C PRO A 190 8.48 15.02 -5.44
N ASP A 191 7.32 14.54 -5.88
CA ASP A 191 6.30 15.35 -6.57
C ASP A 191 4.97 15.48 -5.80
N LEU A 192 4.95 15.14 -4.50
CA LEU A 192 3.74 15.28 -3.70
C LEU A 192 3.36 16.74 -3.46
N LEU A 193 2.06 17.04 -3.57
CA LEU A 193 1.45 18.35 -3.30
C LEU A 193 1.66 18.83 -1.85
N ALA A 194 2.01 17.93 -0.93
CA ALA A 194 2.37 18.25 0.45
C ALA A 194 3.58 19.22 0.52
N SER A 195 4.43 19.24 -0.50
CA SER A 195 5.67 20.02 -0.56
C SER A 195 5.46 21.44 -1.12
N GLN A 196 4.50 22.17 -0.56
CA GLN A 196 4.15 23.53 -1.02
C GLN A 196 5.37 24.44 -1.12
N GLY A 197 5.57 25.03 -2.30
CA GLY A 197 6.65 25.98 -2.57
C GLY A 197 8.00 25.35 -2.95
N VAL A 198 8.04 24.03 -3.19
CA VAL A 198 9.22 23.33 -3.71
C VAL A 198 8.82 22.48 -4.92
N THR A 199 9.60 22.54 -5.98
CA THR A 199 9.35 21.77 -7.21
C THR A 199 9.82 20.32 -7.08
N ALA A 200 9.26 19.44 -7.92
CA ALA A 200 9.69 18.04 -7.96
C ALA A 200 11.17 17.88 -8.32
N GLN A 201 11.71 18.75 -9.18
CA GLN A 201 13.12 18.77 -9.53
C GLN A 201 14.01 19.17 -8.34
N GLU A 202 13.62 20.18 -7.58
CA GLU A 202 14.35 20.60 -6.37
C GLU A 202 14.35 19.50 -5.31
N LEU A 203 13.21 18.84 -5.12
CA LEU A 203 13.10 17.71 -4.20
C LEU A 203 13.90 16.50 -4.67
N ALA A 204 13.91 16.18 -5.97
CA ALA A 204 14.78 15.14 -6.51
C ALA A 204 16.28 15.47 -6.32
N CYS A 205 16.67 16.73 -6.46
CA CYS A 205 18.03 17.18 -6.15
C CYS A 205 18.41 16.92 -4.69
N LEU A 206 17.50 17.26 -3.75
CA LEU A 206 17.71 17.05 -2.32
C LEU A 206 17.75 15.56 -1.97
N LEU A 207 16.88 14.76 -2.60
CA LEU A 207 16.84 13.31 -2.42
C LEU A 207 18.15 12.65 -2.87
N TYR A 208 18.71 13.09 -4.00
CA TYR A 208 20.02 12.64 -4.46
C TYR A 208 21.10 12.92 -3.40
N ASP A 209 21.15 14.14 -2.88
CA ASP A 209 22.15 14.52 -1.88
C ASP A 209 21.94 13.76 -0.55
N SER A 210 20.70 13.61 -0.09
CA SER A 210 20.36 12.84 1.11
C SER A 210 20.79 11.37 1.00
N THR A 211 20.55 10.74 -0.15
CA THR A 211 20.94 9.34 -0.37
C THR A 211 22.46 9.19 -0.51
N ARG A 212 23.13 10.02 -1.32
CA ARG A 212 24.58 9.90 -1.62
C ARG A 212 25.46 10.37 -0.48
N GLU A 213 25.14 11.53 0.09
CA GLU A 213 26.04 12.20 1.03
C GLU A 213 25.79 11.81 2.49
N LYS A 214 24.66 11.16 2.80
CA LYS A 214 24.30 10.76 4.16
C LYS A 214 24.04 9.26 4.26
N LEU A 215 22.93 8.76 3.68
CA LEU A 215 22.50 7.36 3.88
C LEU A 215 23.53 6.35 3.36
N MET A 216 24.11 6.57 2.18
CA MET A 216 25.13 5.70 1.61
C MET A 216 26.49 5.77 2.32
N LYS A 217 26.71 6.75 3.21
CA LYS A 217 27.93 6.81 4.04
C LYS A 217 27.81 6.01 5.33
N LEU A 218 26.61 5.52 5.66
CA LEU A 218 26.41 4.62 6.78
C LEU A 218 27.11 3.25 6.53
N PRO A 219 27.52 2.54 7.60
CA PRO A 219 28.04 1.18 7.49
C PRO A 219 27.06 0.26 6.76
N ASP A 220 27.56 -0.64 5.94
CA ASP A 220 26.75 -1.54 5.11
C ASP A 220 25.83 -2.44 5.94
N GLU A 221 26.26 -2.80 7.16
CA GLU A 221 25.49 -3.58 8.12
C GLU A 221 24.29 -2.84 8.77
N THR A 222 24.20 -1.52 8.59
CA THR A 222 23.10 -0.71 9.18
C THR A 222 21.77 -1.14 8.56
N LEU A 223 20.83 -1.57 9.40
CA LEU A 223 19.50 -1.99 8.95
C LEU A 223 18.68 -0.79 8.47
N VAL A 224 17.87 -0.99 7.43
CA VAL A 224 17.01 0.04 6.83
C VAL A 224 15.55 -0.29 7.13
N TYR A 225 14.87 0.66 7.78
CA TYR A 225 13.46 0.58 8.17
C TYR A 225 12.67 1.76 7.57
N PRO A 226 12.00 1.56 6.41
CA PRO A 226 11.20 2.60 5.77
C PRO A 226 9.82 2.79 6.42
N ALA A 227 9.16 3.94 6.19
CA ALA A 227 7.77 4.12 6.63
C ALA A 227 6.74 3.44 5.70
N HIS A 228 7.12 3.01 4.49
CA HIS A 228 6.22 2.29 3.57
C HIS A 228 6.86 1.08 2.89
N GLY A 229 6.00 0.15 2.44
CA GLY A 229 6.36 -1.04 1.67
C GLY A 229 5.39 -1.33 0.51
N ALA A 230 5.45 -2.54 -0.06
CA ALA A 230 4.68 -2.92 -1.24
C ALA A 230 3.20 -2.50 -1.18
N GLY A 231 2.74 -1.80 -2.20
CA GLY A 231 1.36 -1.33 -2.34
C GLY A 231 1.10 0.13 -1.94
N SER A 232 2.08 0.84 -1.34
CA SER A 232 1.96 2.28 -1.11
C SER A 232 2.08 3.09 -2.40
N LEU A 233 1.41 4.25 -2.44
CA LEU A 233 1.44 5.22 -3.53
C LEU A 233 2.56 6.26 -3.38
N CYS A 234 3.36 6.18 -2.31
CA CYS A 234 4.49 7.06 -2.02
C CYS A 234 5.80 6.63 -2.74
N GLY A 235 5.84 5.43 -3.33
CA GLY A 235 6.97 4.91 -4.11
C GLY A 235 6.51 4.22 -5.40
N LYS A 236 7.45 3.94 -6.31
CA LYS A 236 7.18 3.37 -7.64
C LYS A 236 7.23 1.84 -7.64
N ASN A 237 8.23 1.25 -6.98
CA ASN A 237 8.54 -0.18 -6.99
C ASN A 237 8.90 -0.72 -5.59
N LEU A 238 7.94 -0.69 -4.68
CA LEU A 238 8.16 -1.06 -3.28
C LEU A 238 8.20 -2.58 -3.06
N SER A 239 9.19 -3.06 -2.29
CA SER A 239 9.34 -4.48 -1.90
C SER A 239 8.33 -4.92 -0.84
N THR A 240 8.05 -6.23 -0.80
CA THR A 240 7.27 -6.89 0.27
C THR A 240 8.09 -7.18 1.53
N GLU A 241 9.41 -7.13 1.42
CA GLU A 241 10.31 -7.17 2.57
C GLU A 241 10.07 -5.96 3.48
N THR A 242 10.19 -6.15 4.80
CA THR A 242 9.92 -5.07 5.78
C THR A 242 11.17 -4.51 6.44
N VAL A 243 12.34 -5.08 6.13
CA VAL A 243 13.67 -4.62 6.56
C VAL A 243 14.71 -4.97 5.48
N SER A 244 15.69 -4.10 5.29
CA SER A 244 16.88 -4.34 4.44
C SER A 244 18.14 -3.86 5.16
N SER A 245 19.25 -3.68 4.44
CA SER A 245 20.47 -3.05 4.95
C SER A 245 21.02 -2.05 3.95
N ILE A 246 21.81 -1.08 4.42
CA ILE A 246 22.45 -0.09 3.54
C ILE A 246 23.32 -0.76 2.46
N GLY A 247 24.05 -1.82 2.81
CA GLY A 247 24.86 -2.57 1.85
C GLY A 247 24.02 -3.26 0.77
N GLN A 248 22.88 -3.84 1.14
CA GLN A 248 21.95 -4.46 0.19
C GLN A 248 21.32 -3.41 -0.73
N GLU A 249 20.85 -2.28 -0.18
CA GLU A 249 20.26 -1.21 -0.99
C GLU A 249 21.28 -0.62 -1.97
N LYS A 250 22.53 -0.37 -1.56
CA LYS A 250 23.60 0.05 -2.49
C LYS A 250 23.79 -0.91 -3.66
N LYS A 251 23.60 -2.22 -3.42
CA LYS A 251 23.79 -3.28 -4.42
C LYS A 251 22.61 -3.42 -5.37
N THR A 252 21.38 -3.35 -4.85
CA THR A 252 20.18 -3.73 -5.62
C THR A 252 19.24 -2.59 -5.94
N ASN A 253 19.20 -1.52 -5.14
CA ASN A 253 18.29 -0.41 -5.35
C ASN A 253 18.71 0.38 -6.60
N TYR A 254 17.82 0.44 -7.58
CA TYR A 254 18.13 1.09 -8.86
C TYR A 254 18.46 2.58 -8.69
N ALA A 255 17.82 3.23 -7.71
CA ALA A 255 17.98 4.65 -7.42
C ALA A 255 19.30 4.96 -6.70
N LEU A 256 20.00 3.96 -6.15
CA LEU A 256 21.30 4.11 -5.49
C LEU A 256 22.49 3.77 -6.38
N LYS A 257 22.25 3.34 -7.63
CA LYS A 257 23.32 3.09 -8.59
C LYS A 257 24.10 4.36 -8.92
N SER A 258 25.35 4.17 -9.33
CA SER A 258 26.20 5.27 -9.80
C SER A 258 25.59 5.85 -11.08
N MET A 259 25.15 7.10 -11.02
CA MET A 259 24.62 7.88 -12.14
C MET A 259 24.82 9.38 -11.87
N PRO A 260 24.92 10.23 -12.91
CA PRO A 260 24.88 11.68 -12.75
C PRO A 260 23.58 12.15 -12.09
N LYS A 261 23.64 13.30 -11.40
CA LYS A 261 22.49 13.86 -10.67
C LYS A 261 21.33 14.18 -11.62
N GLU A 262 21.61 14.65 -12.82
CA GLU A 262 20.63 14.96 -13.85
C GLU A 262 19.88 13.72 -14.33
N GLU A 263 20.59 12.59 -14.48
CA GLU A 263 19.99 11.29 -14.84
C GLU A 263 19.09 10.79 -13.72
N PHE A 264 19.51 10.92 -12.45
CA PHE A 264 18.68 10.58 -11.29
C PHE A 264 17.39 11.40 -11.25
N ILE A 265 17.47 12.72 -11.45
CA ILE A 265 16.30 13.61 -11.43
C ILE A 265 15.32 13.19 -12.52
N ALA A 266 15.80 12.97 -13.75
CA ALA A 266 14.96 12.52 -14.85
C ALA A 266 14.29 11.17 -14.56
N LEU A 267 15.04 10.23 -13.97
CA LEU A 267 14.55 8.90 -13.65
C LEU A 267 13.46 8.92 -12.56
N ILE A 268 13.69 9.65 -11.47
CA ILE A 268 12.79 9.67 -10.31
C ILE A 268 11.59 10.60 -10.52
N THR A 269 11.67 11.58 -11.43
CA THR A 269 10.50 12.41 -11.77
C THR A 269 9.64 11.82 -12.90
N ALA A 270 10.10 10.76 -13.56
CA ALA A 270 9.38 10.10 -14.65
C ALA A 270 8.35 9.06 -14.19
N ASP A 271 7.20 9.04 -14.87
CA ASP A 271 6.10 8.09 -14.69
C ASP A 271 5.63 7.92 -13.23
N GLN A 272 5.53 9.04 -12.52
CA GLN A 272 5.00 9.05 -11.17
C GLN A 272 3.49 8.79 -11.20
N PRO A 273 2.96 7.89 -10.36
CA PRO A 273 1.54 7.57 -10.38
C PRO A 273 0.72 8.78 -9.94
N LYS A 274 -0.48 8.93 -10.51
CA LYS A 274 -1.43 9.97 -10.10
C LYS A 274 -1.65 9.91 -8.59
N THR A 275 -1.61 11.05 -7.92
CA THR A 275 -1.86 11.14 -6.48
C THR A 275 -3.35 11.21 -6.20
N PRO A 276 -3.86 10.49 -5.19
CA PRO A 276 -5.22 10.69 -4.70
C PRO A 276 -5.42 12.12 -4.18
N GLN A 277 -6.62 12.68 -4.39
CA GLN A 277 -6.93 14.04 -3.92
C GLN A 277 -6.81 14.20 -2.41
N TYR A 278 -7.14 13.18 -1.63
CA TYR A 278 -7.08 13.24 -0.17
C TYR A 278 -5.65 13.45 0.36
N PHE A 279 -4.61 13.23 -0.46
CA PHE A 279 -3.24 13.37 0.01
C PHE A 279 -2.91 14.79 0.50
N GLY A 280 -3.42 15.80 -0.23
CA GLY A 280 -3.27 17.18 0.18
C GLY A 280 -4.10 17.53 1.42
N TYR A 281 -5.23 16.84 1.64
CA TYR A 281 -6.03 17.01 2.85
C TYR A 281 -5.27 16.47 4.06
N ASP A 282 -4.80 15.23 4.00
CA ASP A 282 -4.12 14.56 5.12
C ASP A 282 -2.82 15.28 5.51
N ALA A 283 -2.02 15.72 4.53
CA ALA A 283 -0.82 16.53 4.81
C ALA A 283 -1.16 17.83 5.58
N ASN A 284 -2.22 18.54 5.18
CA ASN A 284 -2.67 19.74 5.90
C ASN A 284 -3.26 19.40 7.27
N TYR A 285 -3.97 18.28 7.38
CA TYR A 285 -4.54 17.82 8.64
C TYR A 285 -3.44 17.47 9.64
N ASN A 286 -2.37 16.80 9.19
CA ASN A 286 -1.18 16.48 9.99
C ASN A 286 -0.38 17.71 10.46
N LEU A 287 -0.59 18.88 9.85
CA LEU A 287 -0.02 20.17 10.28
C LEU A 287 -0.96 20.98 11.19
N SER A 288 -2.20 20.51 11.36
CA SER A 288 -3.28 21.24 12.02
C SER A 288 -3.66 20.59 13.34
N GLN A 289 -4.10 21.39 14.32
CA GLN A 289 -4.83 20.82 15.45
C GLN A 289 -6.13 20.19 14.96
N HIS A 290 -6.41 18.96 15.39
CA HIS A 290 -7.61 18.25 15.00
C HIS A 290 -8.20 17.38 16.11
N LYS A 291 -9.42 16.86 15.93
CA LYS A 291 -10.08 15.97 16.89
C LYS A 291 -9.36 14.62 17.00
N THR A 292 -9.47 13.98 18.16
CA THR A 292 -9.00 12.61 18.32
C THR A 292 -9.86 11.65 17.50
N LEU A 293 -9.32 10.50 17.14
CA LEU A 293 -10.06 9.44 16.48
C LEU A 293 -11.23 8.95 17.33
N ASP A 294 -11.06 8.87 18.65
CA ASP A 294 -12.15 8.50 19.57
C ASP A 294 -13.31 9.51 19.52
N GLU A 295 -13.02 10.82 19.54
CA GLU A 295 -14.03 11.88 19.41
C GLU A 295 -14.76 11.84 18.06
N VAL A 296 -14.06 11.44 17.00
CA VAL A 296 -14.64 11.23 15.67
C VAL A 296 -15.56 10.01 15.69
N LEU A 297 -15.07 8.88 16.19
CA LEU A 297 -15.82 7.61 16.23
C LEU A 297 -17.09 7.71 17.07
N GLU A 298 -17.09 8.48 18.17
CA GLU A 298 -18.30 8.74 18.96
C GLU A 298 -19.43 9.36 18.13
N LYS A 299 -19.09 10.16 17.11
CA LYS A 299 -20.07 10.77 16.20
C LYS A 299 -20.40 9.87 15.01
N SER A 300 -19.40 9.16 14.49
CA SER A 300 -19.53 8.29 13.33
C SER A 300 -20.36 7.03 13.60
N LEU A 301 -20.39 6.55 14.85
CA LEU A 301 -21.05 5.30 15.23
C LEU A 301 -22.51 5.48 15.64
N LYS A 302 -23.23 6.34 14.91
CA LYS A 302 -24.67 6.51 15.07
C LYS A 302 -25.44 5.51 14.18
N PRO A 303 -26.28 4.62 14.73
CA PRO A 303 -27.16 3.80 13.93
C PRO A 303 -28.25 4.67 13.28
N LEU A 304 -28.45 4.49 11.98
CA LEU A 304 -29.48 5.16 11.19
C LEU A 304 -30.53 4.14 10.76
N THR A 305 -31.79 4.54 10.78
CA THR A 305 -32.86 3.83 10.08
C THR A 305 -32.70 3.98 8.56
N VAL A 306 -33.43 3.15 7.80
CA VAL A 306 -33.46 3.26 6.32
C VAL A 306 -33.88 4.67 5.88
N ASP A 307 -34.92 5.23 6.49
CA ASP A 307 -35.43 6.55 6.09
C ASP A 307 -34.43 7.67 6.40
N GLU A 308 -33.73 7.60 7.55
CA GLU A 308 -32.66 8.55 7.88
C GLU A 308 -31.48 8.44 6.92
N ALA A 309 -31.05 7.22 6.56
CA ALA A 309 -29.96 7.01 5.61
C ALA A 309 -30.30 7.56 4.22
N ILE A 310 -31.54 7.33 3.76
CA ILE A 310 -32.03 7.88 2.50
C ILE A 310 -32.17 9.40 2.55
N GLN A 311 -32.58 9.97 3.69
CA GLN A 311 -32.58 11.41 3.89
C GLN A 311 -31.18 12.01 3.76
N GLN A 312 -30.16 11.37 4.35
CA GLN A 312 -28.76 11.79 4.20
C GLN A 312 -28.31 11.70 2.74
N ARG A 313 -28.59 10.58 2.04
CA ARG A 313 -28.28 10.43 0.61
C ARG A 313 -28.91 11.56 -0.22
N ASN A 314 -30.20 11.83 0.00
CA ASN A 314 -30.92 12.87 -0.74
C ASN A 314 -30.40 14.29 -0.43
N ALA A 315 -29.79 14.48 0.75
CA ALA A 315 -29.07 15.71 1.12
C ALA A 315 -27.63 15.77 0.55
N GLY A 316 -27.20 14.75 -0.22
CA GLY A 316 -25.91 14.71 -0.89
C GLY A 316 -24.85 13.85 -0.21
N ALA A 317 -25.19 13.07 0.82
CA ALA A 317 -24.25 12.15 1.45
C ALA A 317 -23.88 10.98 0.53
N HIS A 318 -22.64 10.52 0.62
CA HIS A 318 -22.21 9.26 0.01
C HIS A 318 -22.77 8.08 0.79
N LEU A 319 -23.44 7.15 0.08
CA LEU A 319 -23.70 5.82 0.60
C LEU A 319 -22.50 4.92 0.26
N LEU A 320 -21.71 4.57 1.27
CA LEU A 320 -20.52 3.75 1.12
C LEU A 320 -20.80 2.33 1.58
N ASP A 321 -20.81 1.38 0.65
CA ASP A 321 -21.03 -0.03 0.94
C ASP A 321 -19.69 -0.76 1.03
N GLY A 322 -19.37 -1.21 2.24
CA GLY A 322 -18.11 -1.87 2.60
C GLY A 322 -18.13 -3.39 2.43
N ARG A 323 -19.25 -3.99 2.01
CA ARG A 323 -19.41 -5.44 1.89
C ARG A 323 -18.57 -6.02 0.76
N GLU A 324 -18.42 -7.34 0.75
CA GLU A 324 -17.73 -8.04 -0.33
C GLU A 324 -18.47 -7.86 -1.68
N SER A 325 -17.70 -7.79 -2.77
CA SER A 325 -18.23 -7.48 -4.11
C SER A 325 -19.36 -8.40 -4.57
N ASP A 326 -19.34 -9.68 -4.17
CA ASP A 326 -20.41 -10.64 -4.50
C ASP A 326 -21.72 -10.33 -3.79
N ASP A 327 -21.66 -9.90 -2.53
CA ASP A 327 -22.85 -9.59 -1.75
C ASP A 327 -23.41 -8.21 -2.11
N PHE A 328 -22.54 -7.26 -2.48
CA PHE A 328 -22.95 -6.01 -3.12
C PHE A 328 -23.70 -6.28 -4.44
N ALA A 329 -23.12 -7.12 -5.32
CA ALA A 329 -23.72 -7.41 -6.61
C ALA A 329 -25.10 -8.08 -6.50
N LYS A 330 -25.30 -9.00 -5.55
CA LYS A 330 -26.60 -9.65 -5.34
C LYS A 330 -27.71 -8.67 -4.98
N ARG A 331 -27.42 -7.69 -4.11
CA ARG A 331 -28.37 -6.67 -3.65
C ARG A 331 -27.63 -5.52 -2.97
N HIS A 332 -27.83 -4.31 -3.45
CA HIS A 332 -27.27 -3.08 -2.84
C HIS A 332 -28.25 -1.91 -3.00
N VAL A 333 -28.04 -0.86 -2.20
CA VAL A 333 -28.86 0.35 -2.25
C VAL A 333 -28.56 1.14 -3.53
N VAL A 334 -29.60 1.68 -4.17
CA VAL A 334 -29.46 2.55 -5.34
C VAL A 334 -28.52 3.72 -5.01
N ASP A 335 -27.58 3.95 -5.92
CA ASP A 335 -26.50 4.94 -5.83
C ASP A 335 -25.43 4.67 -4.76
N ALA A 336 -25.40 3.49 -4.13
CA ALA A 336 -24.30 3.13 -3.24
C ALA A 336 -22.99 2.91 -4.03
N ILE A 337 -21.88 3.38 -3.44
CA ILE A 337 -20.53 3.16 -3.95
C ILE A 337 -19.97 1.90 -3.27
N SER A 338 -19.60 0.90 -4.05
CA SER A 338 -18.96 -0.32 -3.56
C SER A 338 -17.48 -0.06 -3.33
N ILE A 339 -17.04 -0.11 -2.07
CA ILE A 339 -15.61 -0.18 -1.74
C ILE A 339 -15.45 -1.28 -0.70
N PRO A 340 -15.16 -2.52 -1.12
CA PRO A 340 -15.03 -3.63 -0.18
C PRO A 340 -13.97 -3.35 0.89
N MET A 341 -14.29 -3.71 2.13
CA MET A 341 -13.36 -3.56 3.25
C MET A 341 -12.12 -4.45 3.10
N LYS A 342 -12.24 -5.58 2.38
CA LYS A 342 -11.10 -6.42 2.03
C LYS A 342 -10.19 -5.74 1.00
N GLY A 343 -8.98 -5.38 1.45
CA GLY A 343 -7.99 -4.66 0.65
C GLY A 343 -7.84 -3.20 1.07
N HIS A 344 -7.63 -2.31 0.11
CA HIS A 344 -7.29 -0.90 0.30
C HIS A 344 -8.51 0.02 0.47
N TYR A 345 -9.44 -0.35 1.37
CA TYR A 345 -10.70 0.37 1.62
C TYR A 345 -10.53 1.87 1.83
N ALA A 346 -9.64 2.26 2.75
CA ALA A 346 -9.39 3.66 3.09
C ALA A 346 -8.85 4.42 1.88
N THR A 347 -7.79 3.91 1.24
CA THR A 347 -7.21 4.53 0.04
C THR A 347 -8.22 4.75 -1.07
N TRP A 348 -9.08 3.76 -1.37
CA TRP A 348 -10.10 3.91 -2.40
C TRP A 348 -11.22 4.87 -1.98
N ALA A 349 -11.63 4.85 -0.71
CA ALA A 349 -12.57 5.84 -0.20
C ALA A 349 -12.02 7.26 -0.34
N GLY A 350 -10.78 7.51 0.10
CA GLY A 350 -10.13 8.80 -0.05
C GLY A 350 -9.87 9.21 -1.50
N THR A 351 -9.77 8.26 -2.41
CA THR A 351 -9.59 8.56 -3.84
C THR A 351 -10.89 8.96 -4.53
N PHE A 352 -12.03 8.36 -4.17
CA PHE A 352 -13.27 8.50 -4.94
C PHE A 352 -14.41 9.22 -4.24
N LEU A 353 -14.38 9.30 -2.91
CA LEU A 353 -15.38 10.06 -2.16
C LEU A 353 -14.98 11.53 -2.10
N ASP A 354 -15.96 12.42 -2.21
CA ASP A 354 -15.75 13.83 -1.96
C ASP A 354 -15.59 14.05 -0.46
N HIS A 355 -14.40 14.49 -0.05
CA HIS A 355 -14.05 14.72 1.35
C HIS A 355 -14.98 15.72 2.05
N ASN A 356 -15.66 16.58 1.31
CA ASN A 356 -16.57 17.58 1.88
C ASN A 356 -17.99 17.05 2.10
N LYS A 357 -18.34 15.89 1.53
CA LYS A 357 -19.69 15.32 1.61
C LYS A 357 -19.80 14.31 2.73
N PRO A 358 -20.89 14.34 3.53
CA PRO A 358 -21.12 13.36 4.58
C PRO A 358 -21.08 11.92 4.05
N VAL A 359 -20.67 10.98 4.89
CA VAL A 359 -20.64 9.55 4.54
C VAL A 359 -21.61 8.78 5.44
N VAL A 360 -22.43 7.93 4.83
CA VAL A 360 -23.22 6.91 5.52
C VAL A 360 -22.64 5.55 5.16
N ILE A 361 -22.31 4.76 6.18
CA ILE A 361 -21.72 3.43 6.01
C ILE A 361 -22.81 2.36 5.90
N ILE A 362 -22.67 1.46 4.95
CA ILE A 362 -23.37 0.18 4.89
C ILE A 362 -22.29 -0.89 5.03
N ALA A 363 -22.38 -1.72 6.06
CA ALA A 363 -21.40 -2.78 6.32
C ALA A 363 -22.11 -4.02 6.87
N ASP A 364 -21.39 -5.14 6.91
CA ASP A 364 -21.87 -6.33 7.62
C ASP A 364 -21.94 -6.05 9.13
N ALA A 365 -22.87 -6.73 9.81
CA ALA A 365 -23.09 -6.55 11.24
C ALA A 365 -21.80 -6.75 12.04
N GLY A 366 -21.44 -5.77 12.86
CA GLY A 366 -20.22 -5.76 13.67
C GLY A 366 -18.97 -5.21 12.97
N LYS A 367 -19.06 -4.82 11.68
CA LYS A 367 -17.96 -4.21 10.92
C LYS A 367 -18.03 -2.68 10.85
N GLU A 368 -19.06 -2.07 11.40
CA GLU A 368 -19.34 -0.63 11.29
C GLU A 368 -18.25 0.21 11.98
N ARG A 369 -17.79 -0.24 13.16
CA ARG A 369 -16.67 0.41 13.87
C ARG A 369 -15.37 0.33 13.09
N GLU A 370 -15.07 -0.83 12.51
CA GLU A 370 -13.86 -1.01 11.71
C GLU A 370 -13.90 -0.13 10.45
N ALA A 371 -15.04 -0.07 9.77
CA ALA A 371 -15.25 0.80 8.60
C ALA A 371 -15.01 2.27 8.94
N ALA A 372 -15.71 2.79 9.97
CA ALA A 372 -15.57 4.18 10.40
C ALA A 372 -14.14 4.51 10.86
N MET A 373 -13.49 3.60 11.59
CA MET A 373 -12.10 3.77 12.04
C MET A 373 -11.14 3.86 10.86
N ARG A 374 -11.30 3.00 9.84
CA ARG A 374 -10.43 3.01 8.66
C ARG A 374 -10.61 4.26 7.80
N LEU A 375 -11.81 4.83 7.75
CA LEU A 375 -12.02 6.16 7.16
C LEU A 375 -11.34 7.26 8.01
N GLY A 376 -11.47 7.19 9.33
CA GLY A 376 -10.78 8.11 10.24
C GLY A 376 -9.25 8.06 10.14
N ARG A 377 -8.65 6.94 9.72
CA ARG A 377 -7.19 6.85 9.45
C ARG A 377 -6.72 7.76 8.32
N ILE A 378 -7.60 8.14 7.40
CA ILE A 378 -7.32 9.05 6.27
C ILE A 378 -8.13 10.35 6.38
N GLY A 379 -8.50 10.74 7.60
CA GLY A 379 -9.11 12.03 7.87
C GLY A 379 -10.57 12.20 7.43
N PHE A 380 -11.25 11.14 6.97
CA PHE A 380 -12.68 11.13 6.67
C PHE A 380 -13.51 11.14 7.96
N ASP A 381 -13.47 12.27 8.66
CA ASP A 381 -14.09 12.48 9.96
C ASP A 381 -15.58 12.90 9.86
N ASN A 382 -16.13 12.94 8.65
CA ASN A 382 -17.50 13.41 8.34
C ASN A 382 -18.51 12.26 8.13
N VAL A 383 -18.21 11.07 8.67
CA VAL A 383 -19.17 9.97 8.74
C VAL A 383 -20.30 10.37 9.69
N VAL A 384 -21.54 10.37 9.20
CA VAL A 384 -22.73 10.81 9.97
C VAL A 384 -23.48 9.65 10.62
N GLY A 385 -23.13 8.42 10.27
CA GLY A 385 -23.71 7.21 10.83
C GLY A 385 -23.51 6.00 9.92
N TYR A 386 -24.12 4.88 10.34
CA TYR A 386 -24.20 3.65 9.57
C TYR A 386 -25.65 3.17 9.50
N VAL A 387 -26.01 2.43 8.46
CA VAL A 387 -27.34 1.82 8.38
C VAL A 387 -27.44 0.68 9.39
N LYS A 388 -28.34 0.83 10.36
CA LYS A 388 -28.61 -0.22 11.34
C LYS A 388 -29.08 -1.49 10.62
N ASP A 389 -28.49 -2.63 10.97
CA ASP A 389 -28.77 -3.94 10.35
C ASP A 389 -28.33 -4.03 8.86
N GLY A 390 -27.52 -3.07 8.39
CA GLY A 390 -26.89 -3.10 7.06
C GLY A 390 -27.89 -3.22 5.91
N ILE A 391 -27.56 -4.04 4.91
CA ILE A 391 -28.44 -4.25 3.75
C ILE A 391 -29.75 -4.96 4.11
N ALA A 392 -29.79 -5.74 5.19
CA ALA A 392 -30.98 -6.48 5.60
C ALA A 392 -32.12 -5.53 6.02
N ALA A 393 -31.80 -4.31 6.46
CA ALA A 393 -32.79 -3.28 6.77
C ALA A 393 -33.66 -2.90 5.55
N PHE A 394 -33.19 -3.15 4.33
CA PHE A 394 -33.90 -2.87 3.08
C PHE A 394 -34.74 -4.05 2.55
N GLU A 395 -34.93 -5.13 3.32
CA GLU A 395 -35.70 -6.31 2.88
C GLU A 395 -37.11 -5.95 2.37
N LYS A 396 -37.77 -4.98 3.01
CA LYS A 396 -39.12 -4.52 2.65
C LYS A 396 -39.13 -3.29 1.73
N ARG A 397 -37.99 -2.93 1.15
CA ARG A 397 -37.78 -1.71 0.34
C ARG A 397 -37.13 -2.03 -0.99
N ASP A 398 -37.78 -2.89 -1.78
CA ASP A 398 -37.33 -3.25 -3.13
C ASP A 398 -37.26 -2.03 -4.07
N ASP A 399 -37.96 -0.95 -3.75
CA ASP A 399 -37.89 0.35 -4.44
C ASP A 399 -36.54 1.07 -4.29
N LEU A 400 -35.73 0.68 -3.30
CA LEU A 400 -34.47 1.35 -2.96
C LEU A 400 -33.24 0.50 -3.26
N VAL A 401 -33.40 -0.71 -3.77
CA VAL A 401 -32.28 -1.64 -4.02
C VAL A 401 -32.24 -2.12 -5.45
N VAL A 402 -31.05 -2.51 -5.89
CA VAL A 402 -30.76 -3.06 -7.21
C VAL A 402 -29.77 -4.21 -7.09
N SER A 403 -29.65 -4.99 -8.17
CA SER A 403 -28.71 -6.10 -8.30
C SER A 403 -27.91 -5.96 -9.59
N ASN A 404 -26.64 -6.34 -9.56
CA ASN A 404 -25.76 -6.39 -10.72
C ASN A 404 -25.40 -7.85 -11.04
N VAL A 405 -25.26 -8.15 -12.33
CA VAL A 405 -24.72 -9.44 -12.78
C VAL A 405 -23.21 -9.32 -12.89
N ARG A 406 -22.49 -10.24 -12.25
CA ARG A 406 -21.04 -10.39 -12.43
C ARG A 406 -20.78 -11.48 -13.48
N ALA A 407 -19.92 -11.19 -14.44
CA ALA A 407 -19.55 -12.18 -15.45
C ALA A 407 -18.59 -13.21 -14.84
N THR A 408 -18.79 -14.51 -15.14
CA THR A 408 -17.76 -15.52 -14.89
C THR A 408 -16.70 -15.48 -15.99
N PRO A 409 -15.48 -15.97 -15.76
CA PRO A 409 -14.46 -15.98 -16.80
C PRO A 409 -14.87 -16.82 -18.02
N GLU A 410 -15.57 -17.94 -17.86
CA GLU A 410 -16.11 -18.72 -18.98
C GLU A 410 -17.14 -17.94 -19.79
N THR A 411 -18.07 -17.26 -19.08
CA THR A 411 -19.12 -16.46 -19.71
C THR A 411 -18.50 -15.33 -20.53
N LEU A 412 -17.54 -14.60 -19.95
CA LEU A 412 -16.82 -13.55 -20.65
C LEU A 412 -16.05 -14.10 -21.85
N SER A 413 -15.35 -15.23 -21.70
CA SER A 413 -14.60 -15.86 -22.80
C SER A 413 -15.50 -16.24 -23.97
N ALA A 414 -16.70 -16.74 -23.71
CA ALA A 414 -17.70 -17.01 -24.74
C ALA A 414 -18.23 -15.72 -25.40
N GLN A 415 -18.57 -14.70 -24.59
CA GLN A 415 -19.05 -13.41 -25.08
C GLN A 415 -18.02 -12.70 -25.97
N MET A 416 -16.73 -12.80 -25.66
CA MET A 416 -15.64 -12.23 -26.47
C MET A 416 -15.54 -12.84 -27.88
N LYS A 417 -16.10 -14.03 -28.10
CA LYS A 417 -16.15 -14.71 -29.42
C LYS A 417 -17.46 -14.48 -30.17
N SER A 418 -18.40 -13.73 -29.59
CA SER A 418 -19.68 -13.43 -30.22
C SER A 418 -19.55 -12.37 -31.32
N GLU A 419 -20.59 -12.19 -32.13
CA GLU A 419 -20.64 -11.16 -33.17
C GLU A 419 -20.54 -9.73 -32.61
N LYS A 420 -20.95 -9.52 -31.35
CA LYS A 420 -20.93 -8.22 -30.66
C LYS A 420 -20.24 -8.37 -29.30
N PRO A 421 -18.90 -8.53 -29.28
CA PRO A 421 -18.18 -8.76 -28.04
C PRO A 421 -18.23 -7.53 -27.13
N PRO A 422 -18.25 -7.69 -25.80
CA PRO A 422 -18.15 -6.55 -24.88
C PRO A 422 -16.79 -5.85 -25.03
N MET A 423 -16.70 -4.59 -24.59
CA MET A 423 -15.41 -3.94 -24.36
C MET A 423 -14.93 -4.34 -22.96
N VAL A 424 -13.76 -4.99 -22.91
CA VAL A 424 -13.12 -5.34 -21.64
C VAL A 424 -12.24 -4.19 -21.20
N VAL A 425 -12.46 -3.65 -20.02
CA VAL A 425 -11.68 -2.54 -19.45
C VAL A 425 -10.94 -3.05 -18.22
N ASP A 426 -9.62 -2.98 -18.24
CA ASP A 426 -8.78 -3.39 -17.12
C ASP A 426 -8.36 -2.16 -16.31
N VAL A 427 -8.76 -2.17 -15.04
CA VAL A 427 -8.56 -1.06 -14.11
C VAL A 427 -7.38 -1.28 -13.16
N ARG A 428 -6.52 -2.28 -13.43
CA ARG A 428 -5.28 -2.52 -12.68
C ARG A 428 -4.23 -1.45 -12.99
N ASN A 429 -3.18 -1.41 -12.17
CA ASN A 429 -2.05 -0.51 -12.41
C ASN A 429 -1.19 -0.99 -13.60
N ASP A 430 -0.26 -0.15 -14.02
CA ASP A 430 0.59 -0.40 -15.19
C ASP A 430 1.45 -1.65 -15.04
N ALA A 431 2.03 -1.89 -13.85
CA ALA A 431 2.88 -3.06 -13.60
C ALA A 431 2.09 -4.38 -13.72
N GLU A 432 0.90 -4.43 -13.13
CA GLU A 432 -0.01 -5.57 -13.21
C GLU A 432 -0.46 -5.84 -14.66
N TRP A 433 -0.80 -4.78 -15.40
CA TRP A 433 -1.22 -4.87 -16.80
C TRP A 433 -0.11 -5.35 -17.73
N ASN A 434 1.09 -4.80 -17.56
CA ASN A 434 2.27 -5.13 -18.36
C ASN A 434 2.77 -6.55 -18.08
N SER A 435 2.57 -7.06 -16.86
CA SER A 435 2.91 -8.46 -16.52
C SER A 435 2.07 -9.46 -17.32
N ALA A 436 0.74 -9.30 -17.28
CA ALA A 436 -0.19 -10.11 -18.06
C ALA A 436 -1.54 -9.40 -18.20
N ASN A 437 -2.19 -9.50 -19.36
CA ASN A 437 -3.54 -8.96 -19.61
C ASN A 437 -4.38 -9.87 -20.53
N ILE A 438 -5.68 -9.61 -20.61
CA ILE A 438 -6.57 -10.30 -21.56
C ILE A 438 -6.41 -9.65 -22.94
N GLU A 439 -6.18 -10.45 -23.99
CA GLU A 439 -6.00 -9.91 -25.35
C GLU A 439 -7.22 -9.07 -25.77
N GLY A 440 -6.96 -7.88 -26.35
CA GLY A 440 -8.00 -6.94 -26.77
C GLY A 440 -8.67 -6.14 -25.65
N SER A 441 -8.27 -6.32 -24.38
CA SER A 441 -8.74 -5.43 -23.31
C SER A 441 -8.08 -4.05 -23.38
N VAL A 442 -8.78 -3.04 -22.87
CA VAL A 442 -8.31 -1.64 -22.83
C VAL A 442 -7.84 -1.32 -21.42
N HIS A 443 -6.61 -0.83 -21.30
CA HIS A 443 -6.05 -0.42 -20.02
C HIS A 443 -6.51 0.97 -19.61
N MET A 444 -7.15 1.06 -18.45
CA MET A 444 -7.60 2.32 -17.87
C MET A 444 -7.57 2.20 -16.34
N PRO A 445 -6.41 2.45 -15.69
CA PRO A 445 -6.25 2.32 -14.25
C PRO A 445 -7.36 3.01 -13.46
N LEU A 446 -7.82 2.38 -12.37
CA LEU A 446 -8.99 2.82 -11.60
C LEU A 446 -8.91 4.30 -11.18
N ILE A 447 -7.72 4.76 -10.78
CA ILE A 447 -7.47 6.15 -10.34
C ILE A 447 -7.70 7.22 -11.43
N SER A 448 -7.66 6.81 -12.69
CA SER A 448 -7.84 7.67 -13.87
C SER A 448 -9.12 7.35 -14.64
N LEU A 449 -9.90 6.35 -14.18
CA LEU A 449 -11.12 5.88 -14.86
C LEU A 449 -12.15 7.01 -15.02
N LEU A 450 -12.39 7.77 -13.94
CA LEU A 450 -13.42 8.82 -13.93
C LEU A 450 -13.06 10.03 -14.78
N ASP A 451 -11.77 10.28 -15.02
CA ASP A 451 -11.31 11.35 -15.91
C ASP A 451 -11.56 11.01 -17.39
N ARG A 452 -11.70 9.71 -17.68
CA ARG A 452 -11.85 9.17 -19.03
C ARG A 452 -13.21 8.55 -19.28
N VAL A 453 -14.18 8.76 -18.38
CA VAL A 453 -15.52 8.16 -18.45
C VAL A 453 -16.25 8.49 -19.76
N ASP A 454 -16.03 9.70 -20.29
CA ASP A 454 -16.68 10.14 -21.55
C ASP A 454 -16.10 9.47 -22.79
N SER A 455 -14.91 8.84 -22.68
CA SER A 455 -14.34 8.05 -23.77
C SER A 455 -14.91 6.63 -23.85
N LEU A 456 -15.68 6.20 -22.84
CA LEU A 456 -16.29 4.87 -22.82
C LEU A 456 -17.54 4.83 -23.70
N PRO A 457 -17.72 3.78 -24.52
CA PRO A 457 -18.91 3.63 -25.35
C PRO A 457 -20.17 3.45 -24.48
N ARG A 458 -21.27 4.09 -24.90
CA ARG A 458 -22.57 4.00 -24.21
C ARG A 458 -23.51 2.96 -24.83
N ASP A 459 -23.22 2.54 -26.05
CA ASP A 459 -24.00 1.62 -26.88
C ASP A 459 -23.47 0.17 -26.86
N ARG A 460 -22.41 -0.09 -26.09
CA ARG A 460 -21.72 -1.39 -25.98
C ARG A 460 -21.64 -1.83 -24.52
N GLU A 461 -21.75 -3.14 -24.28
CA GLU A 461 -21.50 -3.73 -22.96
C GLU A 461 -20.05 -3.52 -22.53
N LEU A 462 -19.85 -3.08 -21.29
CA LEU A 462 -18.55 -2.99 -20.66
C LEU A 462 -18.39 -4.12 -19.65
N VAL A 463 -17.23 -4.77 -19.67
CA VAL A 463 -16.83 -5.73 -18.65
C VAL A 463 -15.57 -5.22 -17.99
N ILE A 464 -15.70 -4.77 -16.75
CA ILE A 464 -14.59 -4.23 -15.98
C ILE A 464 -13.87 -5.37 -15.27
N LEU A 465 -12.54 -5.40 -15.33
CA LEU A 465 -11.75 -6.39 -14.62
C LEU A 465 -10.65 -5.76 -13.80
N CYS A 466 -10.26 -6.45 -12.74
CA CYS A 466 -9.06 -6.16 -11.99
C CYS A 466 -8.36 -7.47 -11.59
N ALA A 467 -7.49 -7.47 -10.57
CA ALA A 467 -6.80 -8.70 -10.14
C ALA A 467 -7.78 -9.75 -9.61
N THR A 468 -8.61 -9.36 -8.63
CA THR A 468 -9.42 -10.27 -7.80
C THR A 468 -10.92 -9.98 -7.81
N GLY A 469 -11.35 -8.90 -8.45
CA GLY A 469 -12.77 -8.49 -8.52
C GLY A 469 -13.20 -7.35 -7.58
N ASN A 470 -12.31 -6.83 -6.72
CA ASN A 470 -12.68 -5.75 -5.78
C ASN A 470 -12.69 -4.37 -6.47
N ARG A 471 -11.57 -4.00 -7.10
CA ARG A 471 -11.44 -2.73 -7.85
C ARG A 471 -12.44 -2.61 -9.00
N SER A 472 -12.77 -3.73 -9.65
CA SER A 472 -13.74 -3.77 -10.74
C SER A 472 -15.18 -3.58 -10.26
N SER A 473 -15.53 -4.07 -9.08
CA SER A 473 -16.83 -3.78 -8.43
C SER A 473 -16.95 -2.29 -8.08
N THR A 474 -15.89 -1.70 -7.50
CA THR A 474 -15.81 -0.26 -7.24
C THR A 474 -15.98 0.54 -8.53
N ALA A 475 -15.22 0.21 -9.57
CA ALA A 475 -15.32 0.82 -10.88
C ALA A 475 -16.75 0.77 -11.44
N ALA A 476 -17.40 -0.40 -11.41
CA ALA A 476 -18.76 -0.57 -11.91
C ALA A 476 -19.77 0.31 -11.14
N SER A 477 -19.67 0.39 -9.81
CA SER A 477 -20.54 1.25 -9.00
C SER A 477 -20.34 2.75 -9.31
N LEU A 478 -19.09 3.18 -9.50
CA LEU A 478 -18.75 4.57 -9.86
C LEU A 478 -19.21 4.93 -11.27
N LEU A 479 -19.05 4.01 -12.24
CA LEU A 479 -19.51 4.19 -13.61
C LEU A 479 -21.05 4.26 -13.68
N SER A 480 -21.74 3.44 -12.89
CA SER A 480 -23.21 3.48 -12.77
C SER A 480 -23.69 4.86 -12.28
N GLN A 481 -23.05 5.44 -11.26
CA GLN A 481 -23.34 6.81 -10.80
C GLN A 481 -23.12 7.89 -11.89
N ARG A 482 -22.27 7.62 -12.88
CA ARG A 482 -22.03 8.50 -14.05
C ARG A 482 -22.90 8.15 -15.26
N GLY A 483 -23.99 7.39 -15.04
CA GLY A 483 -24.96 7.02 -16.06
C GLY A 483 -24.44 6.00 -17.08
N VAL A 484 -23.34 5.28 -16.78
CA VAL A 484 -22.90 4.14 -17.58
C VAL A 484 -23.64 2.90 -17.06
N THR A 485 -24.77 2.58 -17.66
CA THR A 485 -25.69 1.54 -17.16
C THR A 485 -25.41 0.14 -17.70
N ARG A 486 -24.66 0.02 -18.80
CA ARG A 486 -24.29 -1.25 -19.44
C ARG A 486 -22.92 -1.72 -18.98
N VAL A 487 -22.78 -1.86 -17.67
CA VAL A 487 -21.52 -2.21 -17.01
C VAL A 487 -21.70 -3.46 -16.16
N THR A 488 -20.81 -4.43 -16.37
CA THR A 488 -20.65 -5.61 -15.53
C THR A 488 -19.19 -5.72 -15.11
N ASP A 489 -18.92 -6.53 -14.10
CA ASP A 489 -17.56 -6.77 -13.65
C ASP A 489 -17.22 -8.26 -13.65
N LEU A 490 -15.94 -8.58 -13.85
CA LEU A 490 -15.44 -9.96 -13.90
C LEU A 490 -15.26 -10.50 -12.47
N ALA A 491 -16.09 -11.47 -12.09
CA ALA A 491 -15.99 -12.14 -10.80
C ALA A 491 -14.63 -12.84 -10.66
N GLY A 492 -13.93 -12.58 -9.54
CA GLY A 492 -12.60 -13.13 -9.28
C GLY A 492 -11.47 -12.53 -10.12
N GLY A 493 -11.75 -11.59 -11.03
CA GLY A 493 -10.77 -10.88 -11.84
C GLY A 493 -9.90 -11.77 -12.75
N ILE A 494 -8.73 -11.24 -13.13
CA ILE A 494 -7.78 -11.96 -13.99
C ILE A 494 -7.18 -13.20 -13.32
N GLU A 495 -7.13 -13.25 -11.99
CA GLU A 495 -6.68 -14.43 -11.27
C GLU A 495 -7.61 -15.63 -11.50
N ALA A 496 -8.93 -15.40 -11.40
CA ALA A 496 -9.92 -16.44 -11.72
C ALA A 496 -9.85 -16.84 -13.20
N TRP A 497 -9.64 -15.88 -14.11
CA TRP A 497 -9.44 -16.14 -15.54
C TRP A 497 -8.24 -17.06 -15.80
N GLN A 498 -7.09 -16.77 -15.19
CA GLN A 498 -5.87 -17.57 -15.32
C GLN A 498 -6.01 -18.95 -14.65
N LYS A 499 -6.71 -19.04 -13.52
CA LYS A 499 -6.99 -20.32 -12.84
C LYS A 499 -7.82 -21.27 -13.69
N GLN A 500 -8.62 -20.73 -14.62
CA GLN A 500 -9.36 -21.52 -15.61
C GLN A 500 -8.56 -21.79 -16.89
N HIS A 501 -7.27 -21.45 -16.91
CA HIS A 501 -6.37 -21.62 -18.06
C HIS A 501 -6.86 -20.89 -19.33
N LEU A 502 -7.57 -19.77 -19.17
CA LEU A 502 -8.00 -18.96 -20.29
C LEU A 502 -6.84 -18.09 -20.82
N PRO A 503 -6.82 -17.74 -22.13
CA PRO A 503 -5.69 -17.06 -22.75
C PRO A 503 -5.40 -15.68 -22.16
N VAL A 504 -4.12 -15.38 -21.93
CA VAL A 504 -3.61 -14.05 -21.57
C VAL A 504 -2.43 -13.69 -22.46
N LYS A 505 -2.26 -12.40 -22.72
CA LYS A 505 -1.05 -11.83 -23.30
C LYS A 505 -0.05 -11.60 -22.17
N GLN A 506 1.05 -12.34 -22.16
CA GLN A 506 2.18 -12.13 -21.25
C GLN A 506 3.24 -11.28 -21.93
N ALA A 507 4.00 -10.51 -21.16
CA ALA A 507 5.22 -9.90 -21.67
C ALA A 507 6.20 -11.01 -22.09
N VAL A 508 6.72 -10.94 -23.32
CA VAL A 508 7.83 -11.82 -23.74
C VAL A 508 9.04 -11.46 -22.89
N SER A 509 9.44 -12.33 -21.97
CA SER A 509 10.71 -12.15 -21.27
C SER A 509 11.82 -12.27 -22.30
N CYS A 510 12.55 -11.19 -22.58
CA CYS A 510 13.84 -11.27 -23.24
C CYS A 510 14.85 -11.93 -22.29
N THR A 511 14.72 -13.24 -22.05
CA THR A 511 15.85 -14.05 -21.63
C THR A 511 16.77 -14.13 -22.83
N LYS A 512 17.89 -13.38 -22.79
CA LYS A 512 19.01 -13.61 -23.69
C LYS A 512 19.41 -15.08 -23.56
N ASN A 513 19.01 -15.92 -24.51
CA ASN A 513 19.66 -17.21 -24.74
C ASN A 513 21.09 -16.88 -25.15
N SER A 514 22.01 -16.85 -24.19
CA SER A 514 23.42 -17.07 -24.46
C SER A 514 23.58 -18.56 -24.76
N GLU A 515 23.14 -18.99 -25.95
CA GLU A 515 23.70 -20.20 -26.53
C GLU A 515 25.15 -19.88 -26.88
N VAL A 516 26.04 -20.39 -26.03
CA VAL A 516 27.46 -20.51 -26.30
C VAL A 516 27.59 -21.34 -27.57
N MET A 517 27.86 -20.70 -28.71
CA MET A 517 28.43 -21.39 -29.86
C MET A 517 29.77 -21.97 -29.42
N ALA A 518 29.80 -23.27 -29.21
CA ALA A 518 31.04 -24.01 -29.05
C ALA A 518 31.92 -23.81 -30.31
N PRO A 519 33.23 -23.57 -30.16
CA PRO A 519 34.12 -23.46 -31.31
C PRO A 519 34.15 -24.79 -32.07
N ARG A 520 33.99 -24.73 -33.40
CA ARG A 520 34.20 -25.87 -34.29
C ARG A 520 35.69 -26.19 -34.30
N ASP A 521 36.04 -27.41 -33.86
CA ASP A 521 37.37 -27.99 -34.03
C ASP A 521 37.64 -28.23 -35.52
N GLU A 522 38.35 -27.30 -36.16
CA GLU A 522 39.05 -27.55 -37.43
C GLU A 522 40.45 -28.09 -37.12
N ASN A 523 40.59 -29.41 -36.96
CA ASN A 523 41.89 -30.05 -37.16
C ASN A 523 41.77 -31.51 -37.62
N THR A 524 41.35 -31.70 -38.88
CA THR A 524 41.64 -32.91 -39.64
C THR A 524 41.98 -32.56 -41.07
N SER A 525 43.25 -32.28 -41.37
CA SER A 525 43.96 -32.90 -42.49
C SER A 525 45.37 -32.31 -42.61
N LYS A 526 46.38 -33.15 -42.39
CA LYS A 526 47.63 -33.22 -43.18
C LYS A 526 48.46 -34.38 -42.63
N ARG A 527 48.33 -35.55 -43.27
CA ARG A 527 49.45 -36.47 -43.47
C ARG A 527 49.77 -36.44 -44.96
N ASP A 528 50.86 -35.75 -45.23
CA ASP A 528 51.94 -36.07 -46.14
C ASP A 528 51.65 -36.87 -47.42
N ALA A 529 52.00 -36.18 -48.50
CA ALA A 529 52.36 -36.72 -49.79
C ALA A 529 53.49 -37.75 -49.71
N LYS A 530 53.36 -38.80 -50.52
CA LYS A 530 54.45 -39.47 -51.23
C LYS A 530 53.85 -40.06 -52.51
N THR A 531 54.13 -39.45 -53.67
CA THR A 531 55.03 -39.95 -54.73
C THR A 531 54.79 -39.20 -56.05
N SER A 532 55.89 -38.74 -56.66
CA SER A 532 56.16 -38.53 -58.11
C SER A 532 55.20 -37.63 -58.91
N ASN A 533 55.61 -36.59 -59.62
CA ASN A 533 56.88 -36.30 -60.32
C ASN A 533 57.02 -34.78 -60.50
#